data_AF-A0A5J5IJR7-F1
#
_entry.id   AF-A0A5J5IJR7-F1
#
_cell.length_a   1.000
_cell.length_b   1.000
_cell.length_c   1.000
_cell.angle_alpha   90.00
_cell.angle_beta   90.00
_cell.angle_gamma   90.00
#
_symmetry.space_group_name_H-M   'P 1'
#
loop_
_entity.id
_entity.type
_entity.pdbx_description
1 polymer ?
#
loop_
_entity_poly.entity_id
_entity_poly.type
_entity_poly.pdbx_seq_one_letter_code
_entity_poly.pdbx_strand_id
1 'polypeptide(L)'
;MENFDLLNNDLQVTPQGQSYLTESAKWGKFLAIIGFVFCGFMVVLAFLIPALMSQLTQNSSSAGVTFSFTPVIRTAMTVLYLMLAFLFFFPCFYLYKFSAKMQLATKNISQDNFDESLMNLKSMFKFFGIFTIIILSIYALTIVIGIIGAATH
;
A
#
# COMPACT_ATOMS: atom_id res chain seq x y z
N MET A 1 -47.41 -4.82 -25.70
CA MET A 1 -47.30 -4.41 -24.29
C MET A 1 -45.85 -4.56 -23.88
N GLU A 2 -44.99 -3.74 -24.50
CA GLU A 2 -43.67 -3.40 -23.96
C GLU A 2 -43.94 -2.39 -22.86
N ASN A 3 -43.45 -2.60 -21.63
CA ASN A 3 -43.26 -1.59 -20.55
C ASN A 3 -43.01 -2.21 -19.15
N PHE A 4 -42.48 -3.43 -19.03
CA PHE A 4 -42.19 -4.03 -17.71
C PHE A 4 -40.74 -4.47 -17.46
N ASP A 5 -39.80 -4.19 -18.38
CA ASP A 5 -38.37 -4.53 -18.20
C ASP A 5 -37.45 -3.32 -17.92
N LEU A 6 -37.99 -2.09 -17.86
CA LEU A 6 -37.17 -0.88 -17.69
C LEU A 6 -36.95 -0.45 -16.23
N LEU A 7 -37.64 -1.07 -15.27
CA LEU A 7 -37.58 -0.72 -13.84
C LEU A 7 -36.85 -1.75 -12.96
N ASN A 8 -36.64 -2.97 -13.47
CA ASN A 8 -35.76 -3.97 -12.87
C ASN A 8 -34.49 -4.11 -13.71
N ASN A 9 -33.77 -3.01 -13.91
CA ASN A 9 -32.38 -3.09 -14.35
C ASN A 9 -31.53 -3.41 -13.12
N ASP A 10 -31.79 -4.57 -12.52
CA ASP A 10 -30.95 -5.11 -11.47
C ASP A 10 -29.60 -5.35 -12.14
N LEU A 11 -28.58 -4.60 -11.71
CA LEU A 11 -27.30 -4.54 -12.41
C LEU A 11 -26.62 -5.91 -12.33
N GLN A 12 -26.85 -6.75 -13.33
CA GLN A 12 -26.26 -8.07 -13.39
C GLN A 12 -24.84 -7.99 -13.94
N VAL A 13 -23.94 -8.77 -13.34
CA VAL A 13 -22.57 -8.88 -13.81
C VAL A 13 -22.59 -9.62 -15.14
N THR A 14 -22.35 -8.90 -16.23
CA THR A 14 -22.26 -9.52 -17.55
C THR A 14 -21.06 -10.47 -17.63
N PRO A 15 -21.11 -11.52 -18.48
CA PRO A 15 -19.96 -12.41 -18.69
C PRO A 15 -18.68 -11.65 -19.09
N GLN A 16 -18.84 -10.53 -19.81
CA GLN A 16 -17.75 -9.64 -20.18
C GLN A 16 -17.16 -8.92 -18.95
N GLY A 17 -18.00 -8.37 -18.06
CA GLY A 17 -17.57 -7.76 -16.81
C GLY A 17 -16.83 -8.74 -15.90
N GLN A 18 -17.32 -9.98 -15.81
CA GLN A 18 -16.65 -11.05 -15.06
C GLN A 18 -15.27 -11.39 -15.65
N SER A 19 -15.13 -11.40 -16.98
CA SER A 19 -13.86 -11.61 -17.67
C SER A 19 -12.83 -10.54 -17.28
N TYR A 20 -13.20 -9.27 -17.33
CA TYR A 20 -12.31 -8.16 -16.95
C TYR A 20 -11.90 -8.19 -15.49
N LEU A 21 -12.83 -8.51 -14.59
CA LEU A 21 -12.55 -8.66 -13.17
C LEU A 21 -11.60 -9.84 -12.91
N THR A 22 -11.77 -10.93 -13.65
CA THR A 22 -10.90 -12.11 -13.53
C THR A 22 -9.50 -11.82 -14.06
N GLU A 23 -9.37 -11.09 -15.16
CA GLU A 23 -8.08 -10.66 -15.68
C GLU A 23 -7.38 -9.68 -14.72
N SER A 24 -8.13 -8.70 -14.21
CA SER A 24 -7.66 -7.77 -13.18
C SER A 24 -7.21 -8.51 -11.91
N ALA A 25 -7.90 -9.58 -11.54
CA ALA A 25 -7.52 -10.43 -10.42
C ALA A 25 -6.25 -11.26 -10.69
N LYS A 26 -5.96 -11.64 -11.94
CA LYS A 26 -4.68 -12.30 -12.27
C LYS A 26 -3.51 -11.34 -12.09
N TRP A 27 -3.64 -10.12 -12.65
CA TRP A 27 -2.65 -9.05 -12.49
C TRP A 27 -2.51 -8.60 -11.03
N GLY A 28 -3.63 -8.47 -10.32
CA GLY A 28 -3.65 -8.13 -8.90
C GLY A 28 -2.90 -9.15 -8.06
N LYS A 29 -3.03 -10.46 -8.34
CA LYS A 29 -2.30 -11.51 -7.63
C LYS A 29 -0.79 -11.38 -7.86
N PHE A 30 -0.37 -11.17 -9.10
CA PHE A 30 1.02 -10.94 -9.45
C PHE A 30 1.59 -9.73 -8.72
N LEU A 31 0.87 -8.61 -8.74
CA LEU A 31 1.30 -7.37 -8.10
C LEU A 31 1.35 -7.49 -6.57
N ALA A 32 0.42 -8.23 -5.97
CA ALA A 32 0.43 -8.50 -4.54
C ALA A 32 1.64 -9.36 -4.11
N ILE A 33 2.00 -10.38 -4.90
CA ILE A 33 3.20 -11.21 -4.64
C ILE A 33 4.45 -10.34 -4.69
N ILE A 34 4.60 -9.53 -5.74
CA ILE A 34 5.72 -8.60 -5.87
C ILE A 34 5.74 -7.62 -4.68
N GLY A 35 4.59 -7.05 -4.30
CA GLY A 35 4.47 -6.16 -3.16
C GLY A 35 4.92 -6.81 -1.85
N PHE A 36 4.57 -8.08 -1.61
CA PHE A 36 5.07 -8.82 -0.45
C PHE A 36 6.58 -9.04 -0.48
N VAL A 37 7.16 -9.34 -1.65
CA VAL A 37 8.62 -9.45 -1.80
C VAL A 37 9.30 -8.12 -1.49
N PHE A 38 8.76 -7.01 -1.98
CA PHE A 38 9.27 -5.67 -1.63
C PHE A 38 9.15 -5.37 -0.14
N CYS A 39 8.04 -5.73 0.51
CA CYS A 39 7.89 -5.58 1.96
C CYS A 39 8.94 -6.41 2.71
N GLY A 40 9.20 -7.65 2.28
CA GLY A 40 10.26 -8.50 2.84
C GLY A 40 11.65 -7.86 2.68
N PHE A 41 11.96 -7.34 1.48
CA PHE A 41 13.19 -6.59 1.23
C PHE A 41 13.31 -5.35 2.12
N MET A 42 12.22 -4.58 2.31
CA MET A 42 12.24 -3.42 3.21
C MET A 42 12.58 -3.82 4.64
N VAL A 43 12.05 -4.94 5.14
CA VAL A 43 12.38 -5.45 6.48
C VAL A 43 13.86 -5.81 6.56
N VAL A 44 14.40 -6.51 5.57
CA VAL A 44 15.84 -6.84 5.53
C VAL A 44 16.69 -5.58 5.52
N LEU A 45 16.34 -4.59 4.68
CA LEU A 45 17.05 -3.32 4.59
C LEU A 45 16.97 -2.49 5.88
N ALA A 46 15.85 -2.58 6.62
CA ALA A 46 15.66 -1.88 7.89
C ALA A 46 16.71 -2.26 8.95
N PHE A 47 17.24 -3.49 8.90
CA PHE A 47 18.31 -3.96 9.77
C PHE A 47 19.69 -3.87 9.11
N LEU A 48 19.77 -4.13 7.80
CA LEU A 48 21.04 -4.16 7.07
C LEU A 48 21.68 -2.77 6.99
N ILE A 49 20.91 -1.73 6.63
CA ILE A 49 21.45 -0.37 6.43
C ILE A 49 22.08 0.16 7.74
N PRO A 50 21.39 0.15 8.91
CA PRO A 50 21.97 0.66 10.15
C PRO A 50 23.13 -0.20 10.70
N ALA A 51 23.20 -1.48 10.32
CA ALA A 51 24.31 -2.37 10.67
C ALA A 51 25.57 -2.03 9.84
N LEU A 52 25.44 -1.88 8.52
CA LEU A 52 26.56 -1.50 7.65
C LEU A 52 27.10 -0.10 7.98
N MET A 53 26.21 0.86 8.26
CA MET A 53 26.61 2.20 8.68
C MET A 53 27.46 2.19 9.96
N SER A 54 27.14 1.31 10.92
CA SER A 54 27.90 1.22 12.17
C SER A 54 29.36 0.78 11.99
N GLN A 55 29.65 -0.01 10.95
CA GLN A 55 31.00 -0.46 10.62
C GLN A 55 31.81 0.64 9.90
N LEU A 56 31.15 1.47 9.09
CA LEU A 56 31.79 2.56 8.35
C LEU A 56 32.13 3.74 9.26
N THR A 57 31.27 4.12 10.20
CA THR A 57 31.53 5.23 11.14
C THR A 57 32.69 4.93 12.09
N GLN A 58 32.92 3.66 12.44
CA GLN A 58 34.08 3.24 13.25
C GLN A 58 35.42 3.44 12.52
N ASN A 59 35.43 3.41 11.18
CA ASN A 59 36.64 3.51 10.35
C ASN A 59 36.86 4.90 9.73
N SER A 60 35.91 5.84 9.90
CA SER A 60 35.86 7.11 9.15
C SER A 60 35.86 8.34 10.06
N SER A 61 36.76 8.39 11.05
CA SER A 61 36.92 9.57 11.93
C SER A 61 37.53 10.80 11.22
N SER A 62 37.70 10.79 9.89
CA SER A 62 38.60 11.70 9.17
C SER A 62 37.97 12.53 8.03
N ALA A 63 36.64 12.50 7.80
CA ALA A 63 36.01 13.32 6.77
C ALA A 63 34.96 14.27 7.38
N GLY A 64 35.32 15.56 7.46
CA GLY A 64 34.66 16.66 8.19
C GLY A 64 33.24 17.08 7.76
N VAL A 65 32.46 16.18 7.17
CA VAL A 65 30.99 16.30 7.11
C VAL A 65 30.41 14.95 7.52
N THR A 66 30.58 14.61 8.80
CA THR A 66 29.89 13.47 9.38
C THR A 66 28.49 13.92 9.73
N PHE A 67 27.48 13.56 8.93
CA PHE A 67 26.13 13.36 9.49
C PHE A 67 26.31 12.26 10.53
N SER A 68 26.57 12.65 11.78
CA SER A 68 26.73 11.73 12.88
C SER A 68 25.37 11.10 13.12
N PHE A 69 25.13 9.97 12.46
CA PHE A 69 23.98 9.12 12.70
C PHE A 69 24.14 8.53 14.09
N THR A 70 23.70 9.30 15.09
CA THR A 70 23.72 8.88 16.48
C THR A 70 22.98 7.53 16.61
N PRO A 71 23.30 6.72 17.62
CA PRO A 71 22.59 5.48 17.89
C PRO A 71 21.05 5.65 17.93
N VAL A 72 20.60 6.84 18.36
CA VAL A 72 19.18 7.23 18.38
C VAL A 72 18.61 7.32 16.96
N ILE A 73 19.27 8.01 16.04
CA ILE A 73 18.79 8.17 14.65
C ILE A 73 18.75 6.80 13.95
N ARG A 74 19.76 5.95 14.15
CA ARG A 74 19.80 4.59 13.60
C ARG A 74 18.60 3.75 14.05
N THR A 75 18.28 3.79 15.34
CA THR A 75 17.15 3.06 15.91
C THR A 75 15.82 3.61 15.37
N ALA A 76 15.68 4.93 15.32
CA ALA A 76 14.49 5.58 14.77
C ALA A 76 14.25 5.21 13.29
N MET A 77 15.32 5.15 12.49
CA MET A 77 15.23 4.70 11.09
C MET A 77 14.73 3.26 10.98
N THR A 78 15.29 2.31 11.74
CA THR A 78 14.80 0.91 11.72
C THR A 78 13.32 0.83 12.06
N VAL A 79 12.90 1.49 13.14
CA VAL A 79 11.49 1.49 13.57
C VAL A 79 10.59 2.09 12.48
N LEU A 80 10.99 3.20 11.87
CA LEU A 80 10.22 3.86 10.81
C LEU A 80 10.11 2.98 9.55
N TYR A 81 11.19 2.33 9.11
CA TYR A 81 11.17 1.43 7.96
C TYR A 81 10.30 0.19 8.22
N LEU A 82 10.35 -0.38 9.42
CA LEU A 82 9.47 -1.50 9.80
C LEU A 82 8.00 -1.09 9.84
N MET A 83 7.70 0.08 10.39
CA MET A 83 6.34 0.63 10.41
C MET A 83 5.83 0.84 8.99
N LEU A 84 6.67 1.35 8.09
CA LEU A 84 6.35 1.58 6.69
C LEU A 84 6.15 0.27 5.92
N ALA A 85 7.00 -0.73 6.15
CA ALA A 85 6.84 -2.07 5.58
C ALA A 85 5.51 -2.71 6.02
N PHE A 86 5.17 -2.58 7.32
CA PHE A 86 3.89 -3.06 7.84
C PHE A 86 2.69 -2.30 7.24
N LEU A 87 2.83 -0.98 7.07
CA LEU A 87 1.81 -0.16 6.43
C LEU A 87 1.55 -0.59 4.97
N PHE A 88 2.60 -0.83 4.18
CA PHE A 88 2.49 -1.29 2.79
C PHE A 88 2.09 -2.76 2.65
N PHE A 89 2.26 -3.57 3.69
CA PHE A 89 1.82 -4.95 3.70
C PHE A 89 0.29 -5.07 3.60
N PHE A 90 -0.46 -4.20 4.30
CA PHE A 90 -1.92 -4.23 4.30
C PHE A 90 -2.58 -4.11 2.91
N PRO A 91 -2.25 -3.11 2.07
CA PRO A 91 -2.85 -3.00 0.74
C PRO A 91 -2.48 -4.19 -0.15
N CYS A 92 -1.25 -4.71 -0.05
CA CYS A 92 -0.84 -5.93 -0.77
C CYS A 92 -1.69 -7.14 -0.33
N PHE A 93 -1.99 -7.23 0.97
CA PHE A 93 -2.84 -8.28 1.52
C PHE A 93 -4.28 -8.21 1.03
N TYR A 94 -4.90 -7.03 1.01
CA TYR A 94 -6.23 -6.87 0.45
C TYR A 94 -6.28 -7.14 -1.05
N LEU A 95 -5.25 -6.71 -1.80
CA LEU A 95 -5.14 -6.99 -3.23
C LEU A 95 -4.99 -8.49 -3.51
N TYR A 96 -4.22 -9.21 -2.70
CA TYR A 96 -4.11 -10.66 -2.77
C TYR A 96 -5.46 -11.34 -2.51
N LYS A 97 -6.17 -10.93 -1.45
CA LYS A 97 -7.49 -11.49 -1.10
C LYS A 97 -8.53 -11.26 -2.21
N PHE A 98 -8.63 -10.04 -2.73
CA PHE A 98 -9.47 -9.73 -3.90
C PHE A 98 -9.14 -10.69 -5.05
N SER A 99 -7.86 -10.79 -5.38
CA SER A 99 -7.40 -11.56 -6.53
C SER A 99 -7.67 -13.07 -6.39
N ALA A 100 -7.44 -13.63 -5.21
CA ALA A 100 -7.68 -15.05 -4.92
C ALA A 100 -9.18 -15.37 -4.92
N LYS A 101 -10.00 -14.53 -4.28
CA LYS A 101 -11.45 -14.73 -4.18
C LYS A 101 -12.16 -14.54 -5.51
N MET A 102 -11.78 -13.53 -6.30
CA MET A 102 -12.36 -13.29 -7.62
C MET A 102 -12.08 -14.45 -8.59
N GLN A 103 -10.85 -15.01 -8.59
CA GLN A 103 -10.54 -16.18 -9.40
C GLN A 103 -11.34 -17.42 -8.97
N LEU A 104 -11.58 -17.60 -7.66
CA LEU A 104 -12.36 -18.72 -7.13
C LEU A 104 -13.86 -18.55 -7.42
N ALA A 105 -14.39 -17.34 -7.36
CA ALA A 105 -15.76 -17.01 -7.71
C ALA A 105 -16.08 -17.38 -9.16
N THR A 106 -15.18 -17.05 -10.10
CA THR A 106 -15.35 -17.40 -11.52
C THR A 106 -15.20 -18.89 -11.79
N LYS A 107 -14.34 -19.60 -11.05
CA LYS A 107 -14.14 -21.05 -11.24
C LYS A 107 -15.30 -21.89 -10.69
N ASN A 108 -15.83 -21.51 -9.53
CA ASN A 108 -16.84 -22.28 -8.81
C ASN A 108 -18.26 -21.69 -8.91
N ILE A 109 -18.47 -20.64 -9.72
CA ILE A 109 -19.73 -19.90 -9.86
C ILE A 109 -20.37 -19.63 -8.48
N SER A 110 -19.63 -18.88 -7.65
CA SER A 110 -20.03 -18.61 -6.26
C SER A 110 -20.19 -17.11 -6.02
N GLN A 111 -21.43 -16.69 -5.76
CA GLN A 111 -21.77 -15.30 -5.44
C GLN A 111 -21.06 -14.81 -4.17
N ASP A 112 -21.01 -15.65 -3.13
CA ASP A 112 -20.34 -15.28 -1.87
C ASP A 112 -18.87 -14.90 -2.07
N ASN A 113 -18.13 -15.66 -2.88
CA ASN A 113 -16.73 -15.35 -3.17
C ASN A 113 -16.59 -14.11 -4.05
N PHE A 114 -17.57 -13.84 -4.92
CA PHE A 114 -17.60 -12.63 -5.73
C PHE A 114 -17.78 -11.39 -4.84
N ASP A 115 -18.76 -11.41 -3.95
CA ASP A 115 -19.03 -10.29 -3.04
C ASP A 115 -17.87 -10.05 -2.06
N GLU A 116 -17.29 -11.13 -1.52
CA GLU A 116 -16.12 -11.03 -0.63
C GLU A 116 -14.91 -10.46 -1.39
N SER A 117 -14.72 -10.81 -2.66
CA SER A 117 -13.64 -10.24 -3.47
C SER A 117 -13.80 -8.73 -3.63
N LEU A 118 -14.99 -8.24 -3.97
CA LEU A 118 -15.28 -6.81 -4.12
C LEU A 118 -15.17 -6.06 -2.79
N MET A 119 -15.55 -6.71 -1.67
CA MET A 119 -15.35 -6.16 -0.34
C MET A 119 -13.85 -5.94 -0.03
N ASN A 120 -12.98 -6.87 -0.42
CA ASN A 120 -11.53 -6.71 -0.25
C ASN A 120 -10.99 -5.59 -1.15
N LEU A 121 -11.48 -5.49 -2.40
CA LEU A 121 -11.11 -4.39 -3.30
C LEU A 121 -11.52 -3.02 -2.73
N LYS A 122 -12.74 -2.90 -2.20
CA LYS A 122 -13.22 -1.71 -1.49
C LYS A 122 -12.33 -1.37 -0.30
N SER A 123 -11.92 -2.37 0.48
CA SER A 123 -11.06 -2.17 1.65
C SER A 123 -9.68 -1.64 1.27
N MET A 124 -9.10 -2.14 0.16
CA MET A 124 -7.87 -1.61 -0.41
C MET A 124 -8.01 -0.13 -0.82
N PHE A 125 -9.08 0.24 -1.53
CA PHE A 125 -9.31 1.63 -1.92
C PHE A 125 -9.55 2.55 -0.71
N LYS A 126 -10.29 2.08 0.31
CA LYS A 126 -10.46 2.82 1.56
C LYS A 126 -9.12 3.09 2.24
N PHE A 127 -8.24 2.08 2.27
CA PHE A 127 -6.91 2.24 2.85
C PHE A 127 -6.11 3.33 2.13
N PHE A 128 -6.01 3.29 0.80
CA PHE A 128 -5.29 4.31 0.03
C PHE A 128 -5.95 5.69 0.11
N GLY A 129 -7.29 5.76 0.15
CA GLY A 129 -8.02 7.01 0.33
C GLY A 129 -7.69 7.67 1.67
N ILE A 130 -7.76 6.93 2.77
CA ILE A 130 -7.40 7.44 4.11
C ILE A 130 -5.92 7.82 4.17
N PHE A 131 -5.04 6.97 3.64
CA PHE A 131 -3.61 7.24 3.57
C PHE A 131 -3.32 8.55 2.83
N THR A 132 -3.98 8.76 1.68
CA THR A 132 -3.83 9.99 0.87
C THR A 132 -4.30 11.22 1.62
N ILE A 133 -5.43 11.16 2.34
CA ILE A 133 -5.94 12.27 3.17
C ILE A 133 -4.92 12.65 4.26
N ILE A 134 -4.30 11.67 4.90
CA ILE A 134 -3.27 11.90 5.93
C ILE A 134 -2.06 12.63 5.31
N ILE A 135 -1.56 12.16 4.16
CA ILE A 135 -0.42 12.78 3.47
C ILE A 135 -0.75 14.21 3.05
N LEU A 136 -1.93 14.45 2.48
CA LEU A 136 -2.37 15.80 2.08
C LEU A 136 -2.49 16.75 3.28
N SER A 137 -2.94 16.24 4.42
CA SER A 137 -3.05 17.02 5.66
C SER A 137 -1.67 17.43 6.19
N ILE A 138 -0.69 16.52 6.16
CA ILE A 138 0.70 16.81 6.52
C ILE A 138 1.27 17.87 5.56
N TYR A 139 1.08 17.72 4.25
CA TYR A 139 1.55 18.70 3.26
C TYR A 139 0.94 20.08 3.48
N ALA A 140 -0.37 20.17 3.71
CA ALA A 140 -1.04 21.43 4.03
C ALA A 140 -0.44 22.10 5.27
N LEU A 141 -0.21 21.34 6.35
CA LEU A 141 0.43 21.86 7.57
C LEU A 141 1.86 22.36 7.30
N THR A 142 2.66 21.59 6.57
CA THR A 142 4.04 21.99 6.25
C THR A 142 4.10 23.27 5.42
N ILE A 143 3.16 23.47 4.50
CA ILE A 143 3.05 24.69 3.69
C ILE A 143 2.69 25.88 4.58
N VAL A 144 1.68 25.74 5.45
CA VAL A 144 1.26 26.81 6.35
C VAL A 144 2.39 27.22 7.29
N ILE A 145 3.08 26.25 7.90
CA ILE A 145 4.23 26.51 8.77
C ILE A 145 5.36 27.17 7.98
N GLY A 146 5.63 26.70 6.76
CA GLY A 146 6.66 27.27 5.89
C GLY A 146 6.40 28.74 5.53
N ILE A 147 5.15 29.08 5.21
CA ILE A 147 4.76 30.48 4.91
C ILE A 147 4.90 31.36 6.14
N ILE A 148 4.44 30.90 7.31
CA ILE A 148 4.56 31.66 8.56
C ILE A 148 6.04 31.87 8.92
N GLY A 149 6.85 30.81 8.84
CA GLY A 149 8.28 30.89 9.13
C GLY A 149 9.04 31.84 8.20
N ALA A 150 8.69 31.85 6.91
CA ALA A 150 9.25 32.76 5.91
C ALA A 150 8.78 34.21 6.07
N ALA A 151 7.62 34.45 6.71
CA ALA A 151 7.12 35.80 6.98
C ALA A 151 7.68 36.39 8.28
N THR A 152 8.18 35.55 9.19
CA THR A 152 8.78 35.97 10.48
C THR A 152 10.29 36.18 10.44
N HIS A 153 10.93 35.90 9.31
CA HIS A 153 12.35 36.15 9.03
C HIS A 153 12.49 37.14 7.87
#